data_AF-A0A1F8X2X2-F1
#
_entry.id   AF-A0A1F8X2X2-F1
#
_cell.length_a   1.000
_cell.length_b   1.000
_cell.length_c   1.000
_cell.angle_alpha   90.00
_cell.angle_beta   90.00
_cell.angle_gamma   90.00
#
_symmetry.space_group_name_H-M   'P 1'
#
loop_
_entity.id
_entity.type
_entity.pdbx_description
1 polymer ?
#
loop_
_entity_poly.entity_id
_entity_poly.type
_entity_poly.pdbx_seq_one_letter_code
_entity_poly.pdbx_strand_id
1 'polypeptide(L)'
;MGSAGLSLEKRSFLKQSLWGASCHALIAWGALSLSYCAYKAYVRWLTSAFPAWLKLEIKSSFPSAIVIFASVYLIHYAKTQKRYAGERDYALMLSAYALCVNTLMFSYPAPVMLVLNGSVIITAFILALLSLVKRLPPYLMVIAEWLKIAPWLTRITSEARTAAHSFSANTARIPSRLIAAGTGLIILCTIFMAAKQGTAAGHAASLAWFLLLSGVLLKLIRSLRDRGED
;
A
#
# COMPACT_ATOMS: atom_id res chain seq x y z
N MET A 1 2.53 -11.69 -39.53
CA MET A 1 2.91 -11.56 -38.10
C MET A 1 2.59 -10.15 -37.65
N GLY A 2 1.35 -9.90 -37.24
CA GLY A 2 0.90 -8.58 -36.77
C GLY A 2 1.05 -8.47 -35.27
N SER A 3 2.24 -8.14 -34.77
CA SER A 3 2.37 -7.56 -33.43
C SER A 3 1.91 -6.11 -33.50
N ALA A 4 0.59 -5.97 -33.67
CA ALA A 4 -0.13 -4.72 -33.68
C ALA A 4 0.23 -3.94 -32.42
N GLY A 5 0.77 -2.74 -32.62
CA GLY A 5 1.01 -1.81 -31.54
C GLY A 5 -0.27 -1.65 -30.74
N LEU A 6 -0.21 -1.98 -29.45
CA LEU A 6 -1.15 -1.41 -28.48
C LEU A 6 -1.22 0.08 -28.77
N SER A 7 -2.39 0.56 -29.24
CA SER A 7 -2.60 1.97 -29.52
C SER A 7 -2.13 2.79 -28.32
N LEU A 8 -1.48 3.93 -28.57
CA LEU A 8 -0.90 4.80 -27.53
C LEU A 8 -1.89 5.06 -26.38
N GLU A 9 -3.18 5.14 -26.71
CA GLU A 9 -4.30 5.28 -25.77
C GLU A 9 -4.49 4.08 -24.82
N LYS A 10 -4.36 2.83 -25.31
CA LYS A 10 -4.42 1.65 -24.44
C LYS A 10 -3.24 1.58 -23.48
N ARG A 11 -2.08 2.12 -23.86
CA ARG A 11 -0.88 2.13 -23.02
C ARG A 11 -0.99 3.10 -21.85
N SER A 12 -1.49 4.31 -22.10
CA SER A 12 -1.68 5.32 -21.06
C SER A 12 -2.72 4.86 -20.02
N PHE A 13 -3.81 4.25 -20.47
CA PHE A 13 -4.82 3.62 -19.61
C PHE A 13 -4.21 2.53 -18.71
N LEU A 14 -3.45 1.59 -19.29
CA LEU A 14 -2.86 0.48 -18.56
C LEU A 14 -1.82 0.93 -17.53
N LYS A 15 -1.02 1.95 -17.87
CA LYS A 15 -0.05 2.56 -16.95
C LYS A 15 -0.75 3.19 -15.76
N GLN A 16 -1.83 3.91 -16.02
CA GLN A 16 -2.56 4.61 -14.98
C GLN A 16 -3.33 3.65 -14.05
N SER A 17 -3.96 2.61 -14.62
CA SER A 17 -4.66 1.60 -13.84
C SER A 17 -3.71 0.81 -12.94
N LEU A 18 -2.54 0.42 -13.44
CA LEU A 18 -1.53 -0.30 -12.65
C LEU A 18 -0.94 0.57 -11.54
N TRP A 19 -0.64 1.83 -11.81
CA TRP A 19 -0.17 2.77 -10.78
C TRP A 19 -1.22 2.94 -9.67
N GLY A 20 -2.48 3.16 -10.05
CA GLY A 20 -3.57 3.27 -9.10
C GLY A 20 -3.72 2.00 -8.26
N ALA A 21 -3.76 0.83 -8.89
CA ALA A 21 -3.88 -0.46 -8.20
C ALA A 21 -2.71 -0.68 -7.22
N SER A 22 -1.50 -0.29 -7.60
CA SER A 22 -0.30 -0.34 -6.76
C SER A 22 -0.44 0.49 -5.49
N CYS A 23 -0.90 1.73 -5.61
CA CYS A 23 -1.14 2.60 -4.46
C CYS A 23 -2.19 2.01 -3.52
N HIS A 24 -3.27 1.45 -4.08
CA HIS A 24 -4.33 0.82 -3.28
C HIS A 24 -3.82 -0.44 -2.57
N ALA A 25 -3.04 -1.28 -3.26
CA ALA A 25 -2.39 -2.45 -2.67
C ALA A 25 -1.49 -2.07 -1.49
N LEU A 26 -0.72 -0.98 -1.59
CA LEU A 26 0.11 -0.47 -0.50
C LEU A 26 -0.74 0.04 0.68
N ILE A 27 -1.86 0.74 0.42
CA ILE A 27 -2.79 1.18 1.46
C ILE A 27 -3.40 -0.02 2.18
N ALA A 28 -3.87 -1.04 1.45
CA ALA A 28 -4.40 -2.27 2.04
C ALA A 28 -3.35 -3.00 2.87
N TRP A 29 -2.13 -3.15 2.35
CA TRP A 29 -1.04 -3.77 3.08
C TRP A 29 -0.70 -3.02 4.38
N GLY A 30 -0.65 -1.69 4.33
CA GLY A 30 -0.43 -0.84 5.51
C GLY A 30 -1.54 -1.01 6.54
N ALA A 31 -2.80 -0.99 6.11
CA ALA A 31 -3.95 -1.16 6.99
C ALA A 31 -4.02 -2.57 7.61
N LEU A 32 -3.74 -3.62 6.83
CA LEU A 32 -3.64 -5.00 7.31
C LEU A 32 -2.52 -5.15 8.34
N SER A 33 -1.35 -4.55 8.07
CA SER A 33 -0.21 -4.59 8.98
C SER A 33 -0.53 -3.89 10.31
N LEU A 34 -1.17 -2.72 10.26
CA LEU A 34 -1.62 -2.00 11.46
C LEU A 34 -2.69 -2.79 12.23
N SER A 35 -3.68 -3.36 11.53
CA SER A 35 -4.73 -4.17 12.16
C SER A 35 -4.15 -5.42 12.83
N TYR A 36 -3.21 -6.11 12.16
CA TYR A 36 -2.49 -7.23 12.76
C TYR A 36 -1.69 -6.82 13.99
N CYS A 37 -0.99 -5.69 13.96
CA CYS A 37 -0.26 -5.19 15.13
C CYS A 37 -1.20 -4.88 16.30
N ALA A 38 -2.34 -4.24 16.04
CA ALA A 38 -3.35 -3.96 17.06
C ALA A 38 -3.91 -5.26 17.65
N TYR A 39 -4.29 -6.22 16.80
CA TYR A 39 -4.81 -7.51 17.25
C TYR A 39 -3.76 -8.33 18.03
N LYS A 40 -2.51 -8.33 17.56
CA LYS A 40 -1.39 -8.98 18.25
C LYS A 40 -1.16 -8.38 19.64
N ALA A 41 -1.25 -7.06 19.78
CA ALA A 41 -1.15 -6.39 21.07
C ALA A 41 -2.30 -6.80 22.00
N TYR A 42 -3.53 -6.84 21.48
CA TYR A 42 -4.71 -7.30 22.21
C TYR A 42 -4.57 -8.75 22.72
N VAL A 43 -4.19 -9.69 21.85
CA VAL A 43 -4.02 -11.10 22.25
C VAL A 43 -2.90 -11.27 23.27
N ARG A 44 -1.78 -10.54 23.11
CA ARG A 44 -0.68 -10.56 24.09
C ARG A 44 -1.10 -9.99 25.44
N TRP A 45 -1.97 -8.98 25.44
CA TRP A 45 -2.51 -8.45 26.68
C TRP A 45 -3.37 -9.49 27.42
N LEU A 46 -4.12 -10.33 26.70
CA LEU A 46 -4.96 -11.38 27.29
C LEU A 46 -4.21 -12.66 27.68
N THR A 47 -3.21 -13.06 26.89
CA THR A 47 -2.62 -14.41 26.97
C THR A 47 -1.10 -14.40 27.17
N SER A 48 -0.49 -13.21 27.35
CA SER A 48 0.96 -12.96 27.48
C SER A 48 1.82 -13.36 26.27
N ALA A 49 1.31 -14.20 25.36
CA ALA A 49 1.98 -14.68 24.17
C ALA A 49 1.11 -14.48 22.92
N PHE A 50 1.72 -14.61 21.74
CA PHE A 50 0.97 -14.63 20.48
C PHE A 50 1.22 -15.97 19.77
N PRO A 51 0.20 -16.83 19.61
CA PRO A 51 0.40 -18.16 19.04
C PRO A 51 1.02 -18.12 17.64
N ALA A 52 1.98 -19.02 17.39
CA ALA A 52 2.71 -19.06 16.11
C ALA A 52 1.82 -19.48 14.93
N TRP A 53 0.89 -20.43 15.15
CA TRP A 53 -0.07 -20.86 14.14
C TRP A 53 -0.96 -19.69 13.70
N LEU A 54 -1.47 -18.93 14.67
CA LEU A 54 -2.34 -17.78 14.42
C LEU A 54 -1.60 -16.67 13.64
N LYS A 55 -0.32 -16.45 13.95
CA LYS A 55 0.55 -15.55 13.18
C LYS A 55 0.67 -15.98 11.72
N LEU A 56 0.90 -17.26 11.47
CA LEU A 56 1.05 -17.78 10.11
C LEU A 56 -0.25 -17.60 9.34
N GLU A 57 -1.37 -17.95 9.96
CA GLU A 57 -2.69 -17.92 9.35
C GLU A 57 -3.11 -16.50 8.97
N ILE A 58 -2.96 -15.53 9.88
CA ILE A 58 -3.24 -14.12 9.59
C ILE A 58 -2.35 -13.60 8.46
N LYS A 59 -1.05 -13.89 8.50
CA LYS A 59 -0.14 -13.41 7.45
C LYS A 59 -0.43 -14.03 6.09
N SER A 60 -0.90 -15.28 6.07
CA SER A 60 -1.26 -15.99 4.83
C SER A 60 -2.51 -15.43 4.15
N SER A 61 -3.40 -14.73 4.88
CA SER A 61 -4.60 -14.10 4.29
C SER A 61 -4.33 -12.72 3.68
N PHE A 62 -3.19 -12.10 3.98
CA PHE A 62 -2.85 -10.75 3.49
C PHE A 62 -2.81 -10.65 1.96
N PRO A 63 -2.17 -11.58 1.21
CA PRO A 63 -2.15 -11.51 -0.25
C PRO A 63 -3.56 -11.47 -0.86
N SER A 64 -4.46 -12.32 -0.35
CA SER A 64 -5.85 -12.37 -0.83
C SER A 64 -6.56 -11.03 -0.61
N ALA A 65 -6.47 -10.45 0.58
CA ALA A 65 -7.08 -9.15 0.88
C ALA A 65 -6.50 -8.01 0.02
N ILE A 66 -5.19 -7.98 -0.18
CA ILE A 66 -4.52 -7.00 -1.04
C ILE A 66 -5.01 -7.12 -2.50
N VAL A 67 -5.08 -8.34 -3.03
CA VAL A 67 -5.55 -8.62 -4.39
C VAL A 67 -7.02 -8.22 -4.53
N ILE A 68 -7.88 -8.51 -3.56
CA ILE A 68 -9.28 -8.09 -3.57
C ILE A 68 -9.37 -6.57 -3.67
N PHE A 69 -8.66 -5.81 -2.81
CA PHE A 69 -8.75 -4.34 -2.84
C PHE A 69 -8.24 -3.73 -4.16
N ALA A 70 -7.11 -4.24 -4.66
CA ALA A 70 -6.57 -3.83 -5.95
C ALA A 70 -7.55 -4.15 -7.10
N SER A 71 -8.21 -5.31 -7.06
CA SER A 71 -9.20 -5.71 -8.06
C SER A 71 -10.46 -4.84 -8.01
N VAL A 72 -10.96 -4.50 -6.82
CA VAL A 72 -12.09 -3.56 -6.67
C VAL A 72 -11.75 -2.21 -7.29
N TYR A 73 -10.53 -1.70 -7.05
CA TYR A 73 -10.07 -0.47 -7.71
C TYR A 73 -10.04 -0.60 -9.23
N LEU A 74 -9.47 -1.69 -9.77
CA LEU A 74 -9.36 -1.88 -11.22
C LEU A 74 -10.75 -1.97 -11.88
N ILE A 75 -11.69 -2.69 -11.27
CA ILE A 75 -13.07 -2.78 -11.75
C ILE A 75 -13.73 -1.40 -11.72
N HIS A 76 -13.57 -0.66 -10.62
CA HIS A 76 -14.10 0.70 -10.52
C HIS A 76 -13.51 1.62 -11.59
N TYR A 77 -12.18 1.61 -11.76
CA TYR A 77 -11.47 2.42 -12.74
C TYR A 77 -11.89 2.08 -14.17
N ALA A 78 -12.01 0.79 -14.51
CA ALA A 78 -12.48 0.34 -15.81
C ALA A 78 -13.91 0.80 -16.10
N LYS A 79 -14.79 0.82 -15.08
CA LYS A 79 -16.19 1.23 -15.22
C LYS A 79 -16.36 2.74 -15.34
N THR A 80 -15.63 3.52 -14.53
CA THR A 80 -15.85 4.98 -14.46
C THR A 80 -14.93 5.76 -15.38
N GLN A 81 -13.80 5.18 -15.81
CA GLN A 81 -12.74 5.85 -16.57
C GLN A 81 -12.22 7.13 -15.88
N LYS A 82 -12.51 7.31 -14.59
CA LYS A 82 -12.11 8.50 -13.83
C LYS A 82 -10.66 8.38 -13.41
N ARG A 83 -9.87 9.39 -13.76
CA ARG A 83 -8.45 9.49 -13.39
C ARG A 83 -8.22 9.51 -11.87
N TYR A 84 -9.15 10.09 -11.11
CA TYR A 84 -9.11 10.16 -9.66
C TYR A 84 -10.46 9.75 -9.08
N ALA A 85 -10.46 8.85 -8.10
CA ALA A 85 -11.65 8.50 -7.33
C ALA A 85 -11.97 9.63 -6.34
N GLY A 86 -13.21 10.11 -6.37
CA GLY A 86 -13.72 11.04 -5.36
C GLY A 86 -14.05 10.33 -4.04
N GLU A 87 -14.48 11.09 -3.03
CA GLU A 87 -14.83 10.53 -1.71
C GLU A 87 -15.96 9.49 -1.79
N ARG A 88 -16.99 9.77 -2.61
CA ARG A 88 -18.10 8.82 -2.85
C ARG A 88 -17.62 7.55 -3.56
N ASP A 89 -16.71 7.70 -4.52
CA ASP A 89 -16.13 6.56 -5.24
C ASP A 89 -15.32 5.67 -4.28
N TYR A 90 -14.52 6.27 -3.39
CA TYR A 90 -13.79 5.56 -2.35
C TYR A 90 -14.71 4.88 -1.33
N ALA A 91 -15.81 5.52 -0.92
CA ALA A 91 -16.80 4.90 -0.03
C ALA A 91 -17.39 3.64 -0.68
N LEU A 92 -17.79 3.73 -1.96
CA LEU A 92 -18.31 2.58 -2.71
C LEU A 92 -17.27 1.46 -2.85
N MET A 93 -16.03 1.80 -3.21
CA MET A 93 -14.94 0.83 -3.30
C MET A 93 -14.66 0.16 -1.95
N LEU A 94 -14.69 0.92 -0.86
CA LEU A 94 -14.45 0.39 0.48
C LEU A 94 -15.60 -0.53 0.92
N SER A 95 -16.85 -0.18 0.62
CA SER A 95 -18.01 -1.06 0.86
C SER A 95 -17.91 -2.36 0.06
N ALA A 96 -17.55 -2.28 -1.22
CA ALA A 96 -17.35 -3.47 -2.05
C ALA A 96 -16.19 -4.34 -1.53
N TYR A 97 -15.07 -3.71 -1.13
CA TYR A 97 -13.95 -4.39 -0.50
C TYR A 97 -14.36 -5.09 0.80
N ALA A 98 -15.09 -4.40 1.68
CA ALA A 98 -15.58 -4.96 2.93
C ALA A 98 -16.49 -6.17 2.69
N LEU A 99 -17.39 -6.09 1.70
CA LEU A 99 -18.25 -7.20 1.32
C LEU A 99 -17.42 -8.40 0.85
N CYS A 100 -16.49 -8.21 -0.09
CA CYS A 100 -15.62 -9.26 -0.60
C CYS A 100 -14.75 -9.88 0.51
N VAL A 101 -14.17 -9.06 1.38
CA VAL A 101 -13.40 -9.55 2.52
C VAL A 101 -14.27 -10.37 3.46
N ASN A 102 -15.51 -9.97 3.73
CA ASN A 102 -16.41 -10.76 4.57
C ASN A 102 -16.81 -12.11 3.94
N THR A 103 -16.81 -12.25 2.61
CA THR A 103 -16.99 -13.60 2.00
C THR A 103 -15.86 -14.57 2.36
N LEU A 104 -14.69 -14.09 2.78
CA LEU A 104 -13.60 -14.93 3.26
C LEU A 104 -13.90 -15.57 4.63
N MET A 105 -14.97 -15.16 5.32
CA MET A 105 -15.39 -15.76 6.60
C MET A 105 -15.68 -17.26 6.49
N PHE A 106 -16.04 -17.74 5.31
CA PHE A 106 -16.29 -19.16 5.07
C PHE A 106 -15.00 -19.98 4.99
N SER A 107 -13.84 -19.33 4.79
CA SER A 107 -12.56 -19.99 4.56
C SER A 107 -11.53 -19.75 5.66
N TYR A 108 -11.75 -18.78 6.56
CA TYR A 108 -10.81 -18.40 7.59
C TYR A 108 -11.47 -18.32 8.97
N PRO A 109 -10.73 -18.59 10.05
CA PRO A 109 -11.28 -18.54 11.40
C PRO A 109 -11.48 -17.09 11.88
N ALA A 110 -12.29 -16.94 12.92
CA ALA A 110 -12.68 -15.64 13.47
C ALA A 110 -11.51 -14.68 13.79
N PRO A 111 -10.36 -15.12 14.35
CA PRO A 111 -9.20 -14.24 14.56
C PRO A 111 -8.67 -13.58 13.28
N VAL A 112 -8.63 -14.32 12.19
CA VAL A 112 -8.20 -13.80 10.88
C VAL A 112 -9.22 -12.80 10.37
N MET A 113 -10.51 -13.12 10.48
CA MET A 113 -11.59 -12.21 10.09
C MET A 113 -11.59 -10.91 10.88
N LEU A 114 -11.22 -10.94 12.17
CA LEU A 114 -11.11 -9.74 13.00
C LEU A 114 -10.00 -8.80 12.48
N VAL A 115 -8.84 -9.35 12.10
CA VAL A 115 -7.76 -8.56 11.47
C VAL A 115 -8.18 -8.04 10.10
N LEU A 116 -8.85 -8.85 9.28
CA LEU A 116 -9.31 -8.42 7.97
C LEU A 116 -10.36 -7.29 8.06
N ASN A 117 -11.36 -7.43 8.93
CA ASN A 117 -12.36 -6.39 9.17
C ASN A 117 -11.76 -5.14 9.83
N GLY A 118 -10.83 -5.32 10.77
CA GLY A 118 -10.07 -4.22 11.35
C GLY A 118 -9.28 -3.43 10.29
N SER A 119 -8.73 -4.12 9.28
CA SER A 119 -8.05 -3.45 8.17
C SER A 119 -8.98 -2.55 7.36
N VAL A 120 -10.25 -2.93 7.15
CA VAL A 120 -11.25 -2.10 6.45
C VAL A 120 -11.45 -0.77 7.21
N ILE A 121 -11.60 -0.83 8.53
CA ILE A 121 -11.78 0.36 9.38
C ILE A 121 -10.53 1.25 9.31
N ILE A 122 -9.34 0.66 9.41
CA ILE A 122 -8.08 1.41 9.33
C ILE A 122 -7.91 2.03 7.93
N THR A 123 -8.27 1.32 6.85
CA THR A 123 -8.28 1.88 5.50
C THR A 123 -9.24 3.07 5.41
N ALA A 124 -10.45 2.96 5.95
CA ALA A 124 -11.40 4.07 6.03
C ALA A 124 -10.80 5.29 6.74
N PHE A 125 -10.17 5.06 7.88
CA PHE A 125 -9.51 6.09 8.67
C PHE A 125 -8.35 6.74 7.93
N ILE A 126 -7.49 5.96 7.27
CA ILE A 126 -6.39 6.49 6.44
C ILE A 126 -6.94 7.36 5.31
N LEU A 127 -7.97 6.91 4.60
CA LEU A 127 -8.59 7.67 3.52
C LEU A 127 -9.25 8.97 4.03
N ALA A 128 -9.90 8.92 5.19
CA ALA A 128 -10.46 10.09 5.85
C ALA A 128 -9.36 11.09 6.24
N LEU A 129 -8.25 10.61 6.83
CA LEU A 129 -7.10 11.44 7.20
C LEU A 129 -6.46 12.09 5.97
N LEU A 130 -6.27 11.33 4.88
CA LEU A 130 -5.76 11.86 3.61
C LEU A 130 -6.69 12.94 3.03
N SER A 131 -8.00 12.75 3.14
CA SER A 131 -9.00 13.73 2.70
C SER A 131 -8.97 14.99 3.57
N LEU A 132 -8.82 14.82 4.89
CA LEU A 132 -8.67 15.92 5.84
C LEU A 132 -7.39 16.73 5.57
N VAL A 133 -6.25 16.07 5.36
CA VAL A 133 -4.97 16.72 5.03
C VAL A 133 -5.05 17.54 3.75
N LYS A 134 -5.87 17.14 2.76
CA LYS A 134 -6.10 17.94 1.55
C LYS A 134 -6.96 19.18 1.79
N ARG A 135 -7.86 19.14 2.77
CA ARG A 135 -8.77 20.23 3.12
C ARG A 135 -8.17 21.20 4.14
N LEU A 136 -7.20 20.76 4.93
CA LEU A 136 -6.55 21.55 5.99
C LEU A 136 -5.82 22.83 5.54
N PRO A 137 -5.12 22.88 4.38
CA PRO A 137 -4.27 24.01 4.00
C PRO A 137 -4.95 25.39 4.02
N PRO A 138 -6.16 25.61 3.46
CA PRO A 138 -6.83 26.90 3.55
C PRO A 138 -7.12 27.32 4.99
N TYR A 139 -7.55 26.40 5.86
CA TYR A 139 -7.82 26.70 7.26
C TYR A 139 -6.55 27.02 8.05
N LEU A 140 -5.46 26.27 7.80
CA LEU A 140 -4.16 26.55 8.40
C LEU A 140 -3.64 27.93 8.00
N MET A 141 -3.87 28.34 6.75
CA MET A 141 -3.45 29.67 6.29
C MET A 141 -4.22 30.79 6.98
N VAL A 142 -5.55 30.65 7.12
CA VAL A 142 -6.38 31.61 7.85
C VAL A 142 -5.93 31.76 9.32
N ILE A 143 -5.64 30.64 9.99
CA ILE A 143 -5.13 30.66 11.37
C ILE A 143 -3.73 31.29 11.42
N ALA A 144 -2.87 31.00 10.44
CA ALA A 144 -1.52 31.55 10.38
C ALA A 144 -1.50 33.06 10.11
N GLU A 145 -2.44 33.56 9.30
CA GLU A 145 -2.66 34.99 9.09
C GLU A 145 -3.14 35.66 10.38
N TRP A 146 -4.10 35.06 11.07
CA TRP A 146 -4.60 35.56 12.36
C TRP A 146 -3.51 35.63 13.42
N LEU A 147 -2.65 34.62 13.48
CA LEU A 147 -1.51 34.55 14.39
C LEU A 147 -0.27 35.33 13.91
N LYS A 148 -0.33 36.01 12.76
CA LYS A 148 0.78 36.74 12.13
C LYS A 148 2.04 35.88 11.87
N ILE A 149 1.87 34.56 11.72
CA ILE A 149 2.93 33.58 11.41
C ILE A 149 2.87 33.05 9.97
N ALA A 150 2.00 33.60 9.12
CA ALA A 150 1.86 33.22 7.72
C ALA A 150 3.19 33.20 6.92
N PRO A 151 4.13 34.16 7.08
CA PRO A 151 5.42 34.11 6.39
C PRO A 151 6.29 32.91 6.79
N TRP A 152 6.21 32.50 8.07
CA TRP A 152 6.93 31.34 8.58
C TRP A 152 6.30 30.03 8.09
N LEU A 153 4.98 29.93 8.09
CA LEU A 153 4.26 28.74 7.61
C LEU A 153 4.45 28.51 6.10
N THR A 154 4.42 29.58 5.30
CA THR A 154 4.70 29.54 3.85
C THR A 154 6.13 29.08 3.56
N ARG A 155 7.11 29.55 4.35
CA ARG A 155 8.49 29.07 4.27
C ARG A 155 8.59 27.56 4.56
N ILE A 156 8.04 27.07 5.67
CA ILE A 156 8.09 25.63 6.02
C ILE A 156 7.39 24.77 4.97
N THR A 157 6.22 25.20 4.49
CA THR A 157 5.48 24.45 3.46
C THR A 157 6.22 24.40 2.13
N SER A 158 6.88 25.49 1.73
CA SER A 158 7.73 25.51 0.52
C SER A 158 8.99 24.64 0.65
N GLU A 159 9.66 24.67 1.80
CA GLU A 159 10.81 23.81 2.10
C GLU A 159 10.40 22.33 2.10
N ALA A 160 9.29 21.98 2.75
CA ALA A 160 8.73 20.64 2.76
C ALA A 160 8.36 20.16 1.34
N ARG A 161 7.78 21.03 0.51
CA ARG A 161 7.44 20.72 -0.89
C ARG A 161 8.69 20.47 -1.72
N THR A 162 9.73 21.28 -1.52
CA THR A 162 11.01 21.14 -2.22
C THR A 162 11.71 19.84 -1.81
N ALA A 163 11.69 19.50 -0.52
CA ALA A 163 12.18 18.21 -0.01
C ALA A 163 11.39 17.02 -0.58
N ALA A 164 10.07 17.14 -0.71
CA ALA A 164 9.25 16.09 -1.32
C ALA A 164 9.57 15.91 -2.82
N HIS A 165 9.80 17.01 -3.55
CA HIS A 165 10.20 16.95 -4.95
C HIS A 165 11.61 16.36 -5.14
N SER A 166 12.57 16.74 -4.30
CA SER A 166 13.94 16.18 -4.36
C SER A 166 13.97 14.69 -4.01
N PHE A 167 13.14 14.26 -3.06
CA PHE A 167 12.94 12.84 -2.74
C PHE A 167 12.36 12.07 -3.94
N SER A 168 11.38 12.63 -4.63
CA SER A 168 10.77 12.07 -5.86
C SER A 168 11.76 11.97 -7.03
N ALA A 169 12.67 12.94 -7.17
CA ALA A 169 13.72 12.91 -8.21
C ALA A 169 14.78 11.82 -7.93
N ASN A 170 15.19 11.67 -6.66
CA ASN A 170 16.17 10.65 -6.25
C ASN A 170 15.62 9.21 -6.27
N THR A 171 14.31 9.04 -6.45
CA THR A 171 13.67 7.72 -6.48
C THR A 171 14.05 6.90 -7.72
N ALA A 172 14.70 7.49 -8.74
CA ALA A 172 15.04 6.82 -9.99
C ALA A 172 15.89 5.55 -9.82
N ARG A 173 16.85 5.50 -8.87
CA ARG A 173 17.71 4.32 -8.64
C ARG A 173 17.16 3.33 -7.61
N ILE A 174 16.05 3.68 -6.95
CA ILE A 174 15.47 2.92 -5.85
C ILE A 174 14.88 1.56 -6.28
N PRO A 175 14.23 1.38 -7.46
CA PRO A 175 13.62 0.09 -7.82
C PRO A 175 14.65 -1.05 -7.87
N SER A 176 15.77 -0.83 -8.56
CA SER A 176 16.83 -1.84 -8.69
C SER A 176 17.51 -2.15 -7.35
N ARG A 177 17.68 -1.15 -6.48
CA ARG A 177 18.25 -1.32 -5.14
C ARG A 177 17.31 -2.07 -4.21
N LEU A 178 16.01 -1.84 -4.29
CA LEU A 178 15.00 -2.58 -3.53
C LEU A 178 14.93 -4.04 -3.97
N ILE A 179 14.98 -4.32 -5.28
CA ILE A 179 15.04 -5.69 -5.80
C ILE A 179 16.32 -6.39 -5.33
N ALA A 180 17.47 -5.72 -5.42
CA ALA A 180 18.75 -6.28 -4.98
C ALA A 180 18.77 -6.55 -3.46
N ALA A 181 18.30 -5.61 -2.65
CA ALA A 181 18.19 -5.77 -1.19
C ALA A 181 17.21 -6.90 -0.82
N GLY A 182 16.06 -6.98 -1.49
CA GLY A 182 15.11 -8.06 -1.31
C GLY A 182 15.68 -9.43 -1.70
N THR A 183 16.42 -9.50 -2.81
CA THR A 183 17.13 -10.73 -3.23
C THR A 183 18.20 -11.14 -2.22
N GLY A 184 18.97 -10.18 -1.68
CA GLY A 184 19.95 -10.43 -0.61
C GLY A 184 19.31 -10.96 0.67
N LEU A 185 18.11 -10.49 1.02
CA LEU A 185 17.35 -11.01 2.16
C LEU A 185 16.78 -12.42 1.92
N ILE A 186 16.53 -12.83 0.67
CA ILE A 186 16.21 -14.24 0.34
C ILE A 186 17.43 -15.14 0.61
N ILE A 187 18.63 -14.67 0.25
CA ILE A 187 19.88 -15.41 0.52
C ILE A 187 20.11 -15.52 2.03
N LEU A 188 19.89 -14.44 2.79
CA LEU A 188 19.95 -14.49 4.24
C LEU A 188 18.87 -15.37 4.85
N CYS A 189 17.66 -15.38 4.29
CA CYS A 189 16.58 -16.27 4.71
C CYS A 189 16.97 -17.75 4.56
N THR A 190 17.59 -18.11 3.44
CA THR A 190 18.08 -19.48 3.20
C THR A 190 19.19 -19.89 4.16
N ILE A 191 20.11 -18.97 4.47
CA ILE A 191 21.15 -19.18 5.51
C ILE A 191 20.51 -19.38 6.89
N PHE A 192 19.54 -18.53 7.27
CA PHE A 192 18.84 -18.68 8.55
C PHE A 192 18.03 -19.98 8.63
N MET A 193 17.42 -20.42 7.53
CA MET A 193 16.75 -21.72 7.47
C MET A 193 17.74 -22.87 7.67
N ALA A 194 18.89 -22.85 7.01
CA ALA A 194 19.95 -23.85 7.18
C ALA A 194 20.51 -23.87 8.62
N ALA A 195 20.62 -22.69 9.24
CA ALA A 195 21.03 -22.54 10.63
C ALA A 195 19.92 -22.84 11.66
N LYS A 196 18.75 -23.35 11.23
CA LYS A 196 17.56 -23.62 12.07
C LYS A 196 17.02 -22.40 12.83
N GLN A 197 17.30 -21.18 12.36
CA GLN A 197 16.80 -19.92 12.91
C GLN A 197 15.50 -19.48 12.21
N GLY A 198 14.44 -20.28 12.36
CA GLY A 198 13.17 -20.09 11.64
C GLY A 198 12.49 -18.73 11.89
N THR A 199 12.67 -18.13 13.07
CA THR A 199 12.14 -16.79 13.38
C THR A 199 12.86 -15.70 12.57
N ALA A 200 14.19 -15.72 12.52
CA ALA A 200 14.99 -14.78 11.74
C ALA A 200 14.71 -14.94 10.23
N ALA A 201 14.64 -16.18 9.75
CA ALA A 201 14.26 -16.51 8.38
C ALA A 201 12.89 -15.92 8.00
N GLY A 202 11.87 -16.08 8.86
CA GLY A 202 10.54 -15.54 8.60
C GLY A 202 10.47 -14.02 8.54
N HIS A 203 11.30 -13.30 9.32
CA HIS A 203 11.40 -11.84 9.22
C HIS A 203 12.14 -11.43 7.95
N ALA A 204 13.25 -12.09 7.63
CA ALA A 204 14.01 -11.87 6.40
C ALA A 204 13.14 -12.09 5.16
N ALA A 205 12.34 -13.17 5.13
CA ALA A 205 11.41 -13.47 4.03
C ALA A 205 10.29 -12.42 3.89
N SER A 206 9.70 -11.98 5.00
CA SER A 206 8.65 -10.94 4.98
C SER A 206 9.21 -9.62 4.44
N LEU A 207 10.42 -9.24 4.86
CA LEU A 207 11.10 -8.02 4.44
C LEU A 207 11.56 -8.14 2.97
N ALA A 208 12.10 -9.29 2.58
CA ALA A 208 12.48 -9.61 1.21
C ALA A 208 11.30 -9.47 0.25
N TRP A 209 10.15 -10.05 0.61
CA TRP A 209 8.94 -9.99 -0.20
C TRP A 209 8.45 -8.56 -0.37
N PHE A 210 8.43 -7.78 0.72
CA PHE A 210 8.04 -6.38 0.66
C PHE A 210 8.96 -5.56 -0.26
N LEU A 211 10.28 -5.73 -0.15
CA LEU A 211 11.26 -4.99 -0.96
C LEU A 211 11.24 -5.43 -2.43
N LEU A 212 11.10 -6.73 -2.70
CA LEU A 212 10.96 -7.26 -4.05
C LEU A 212 9.67 -6.77 -4.70
N LEU A 213 8.54 -6.88 -4.01
CA LEU A 213 7.26 -6.41 -4.52
C LEU A 213 7.32 -4.92 -4.81
N SER A 214 7.78 -4.11 -3.85
CA SER A 214 7.92 -2.65 -4.03
C SER A 214 8.89 -2.30 -5.15
N GLY A 215 10.04 -2.97 -5.22
CA GLY A 215 11.07 -2.73 -6.23
C GLY A 215 10.64 -3.15 -7.65
N VAL A 216 10.02 -4.32 -7.80
CA VAL A 216 9.46 -4.80 -9.06
C VAL A 216 8.34 -3.88 -9.53
N LEU A 217 7.43 -3.49 -8.63
CA LEU A 217 6.33 -2.57 -8.93
C LEU A 217 6.88 -1.24 -9.47
N LEU A 218 7.81 -0.62 -8.74
CA LEU A 218 8.46 0.63 -9.16
C LEU A 218 9.23 0.48 -10.48
N LYS A 219 9.88 -0.68 -10.72
CA LYS A 219 10.61 -0.95 -11.98
C LYS A 219 9.64 -1.16 -13.15
N LEU A 220 8.50 -1.79 -12.91
CA LEU A 220 7.43 -1.96 -13.89
C LEU A 220 6.83 -0.61 -14.29
N ILE A 221 6.52 0.23 -13.30
CA ILE A 221 6.02 1.60 -13.49
C ILE A 221 7.01 2.42 -14.32
N ARG A 222 8.32 2.25 -14.07
CA ARG A 222 9.37 2.94 -14.81
C ARG A 222 9.56 2.39 -16.23
N SER A 223 9.59 1.08 -16.42
CA SER A 223 9.69 0.46 -17.76
C SER A 223 8.54 0.89 -18.68
N LEU A 224 7.34 1.07 -18.10
CA LEU A 224 6.18 1.63 -18.79
C LEU A 224 6.24 3.15 -19.01
N ARG A 225 7.17 3.87 -18.34
CA ARG A 225 7.45 5.28 -18.57
C ARG A 225 8.48 5.47 -19.68
N ASP A 226 9.59 4.75 -19.63
CA ASP A 226 10.73 4.95 -20.53
C ASP A 226 10.42 4.46 -21.97
N ARG A 227 9.50 3.49 -22.16
CA ARG A 227 9.03 3.03 -23.50
C ARG A 227 7.95 3.91 -24.16
N GLY A 228 7.72 5.10 -23.62
CA GLY A 228 6.78 6.09 -24.16
C GLY A 228 7.44 7.36 -24.69
N GLU A 229 8.77 7.43 -24.66
CA GLU A 229 9.58 8.56 -25.15
C GLU A 229 10.34 8.22 -26.46
N ASP A 230 10.10 7.04 -27.04
CA ASP A 230 10.50 6.61 -28.40
C ASP A 230 9.26 6.52 -29.31
#